data_AF-A0A4Y2K0E3-F1
#
_entry.id   AF-A0A4Y2K0E3-F1
#
_cell.length_a   1.000
_cell.length_b   1.000
_cell.length_c   1.000
_cell.angle_alpha   90.00
_cell.angle_beta   90.00
_cell.angle_gamma   90.00
#
_symmetry.space_group_name_H-M   'P 1'
#
loop_
_entity.id
_entity.type
_entity.pdbx_description
1 polymer ?
#
loop_
_entity_poly.entity_id
_entity_poly.type
_entity_poly.pdbx_seq_one_letter_code
_entity_poly.pdbx_strand_id
1 'polypeptide(L)'
;MLRPLISYACPVWLAAANRCILSLESVQNITVRRIARMPWFIRKENIRWDLDLPTIREYYKKIAKKFYRKIDTSTNTAILSIPTYDPRSYRNRRRPRAALHR
;
A
#
# COMPACT_ATOMS: atom_id res chain seq x y z
N MET A 1 9.03 -9.52 11.63
CA MET A 1 7.79 -9.25 12.40
C MET A 1 7.20 -7.84 12.20
N LEU A 2 7.84 -6.89 11.49
CA LEU A 2 7.28 -5.52 11.30
C LEU A 2 6.21 -5.39 10.21
N ARG A 3 6.23 -6.25 9.18
CA ARG A 3 5.35 -6.13 8.01
C ARG A 3 3.84 -6.16 8.32
N PRO A 4 3.32 -7.00 9.24
CA PRO A 4 1.91 -6.99 9.61
C PRO A 4 1.47 -5.68 10.29
N LEU A 5 2.29 -5.17 11.21
CA LEU A 5 2.02 -3.94 11.95
C LEU A 5 1.90 -2.73 11.01
N ILE A 6 2.83 -2.63 10.08
CA ILE A 6 2.86 -1.58 9.06
C ILE A 6 1.70 -1.75 8.06
N SER A 7 1.28 -2.99 7.78
CA SER A 7 0.22 -3.30 6.81
C SER A 7 -1.19 -3.07 7.33
N TYR A 8 -1.42 -3.06 8.65
CA TYR A 8 -2.76 -2.89 9.22
C TYR A 8 -3.39 -1.54 8.83
N ALA A 9 -2.61 -0.46 8.93
CA ALA A 9 -3.05 0.89 8.59
C ALA A 9 -2.95 1.22 7.08
N CYS A 10 -2.57 0.25 6.25
CA CYS A 10 -2.30 0.43 4.82
C CYS A 10 -3.46 1.10 4.02
N PRO A 11 -4.74 0.67 4.17
CA PRO A 11 -5.84 1.30 3.43
C PRO A 11 -6.00 2.79 3.74
N VAL A 12 -5.62 3.22 4.95
CA VAL A 12 -5.65 4.62 5.39
C VAL A 12 -4.42 5.36 4.88
N TRP A 13 -3.25 4.74 4.96
CA TRP A 13 -1.97 5.34 4.55
C TRP A 13 -1.80 5.51 3.04
N LEU A 14 -2.72 5.02 2.21
CA LEU A 14 -2.66 5.34 0.78
C LEU A 14 -2.86 6.85 0.50
N ALA A 15 -3.37 7.62 1.46
CA ALA A 15 -3.36 9.09 1.45
C ALA A 15 -2.15 9.73 2.15
N ALA A 16 -1.24 8.95 2.71
CA ALA A 16 -0.05 9.47 3.37
C ALA A 16 0.89 10.16 2.36
N ALA A 17 1.69 11.10 2.84
CA ALA A 17 2.63 11.83 2.00
C ALA A 17 3.63 10.86 1.32
N ASN A 18 3.93 11.11 0.03
CA ASN A 18 4.88 10.31 -0.74
C ASN A 18 6.23 10.13 -0.03
N ARG A 19 6.68 11.14 0.72
CA ARG A 19 7.92 11.09 1.50
C ARG A 19 7.94 9.94 2.52
N CYS A 20 6.82 9.69 3.22
CA CYS A 20 6.72 8.60 4.18
C CYS A 20 6.81 7.23 3.49
N ILE A 21 6.14 7.07 2.35
CA ILE A 21 6.17 5.84 1.55
C ILE A 21 7.59 5.58 1.04
N LEU A 22 8.27 6.61 0.52
CA LEU A 22 9.66 6.51 0.04
C LEU A 22 10.65 6.14 1.15
N SER A 23 10.44 6.66 2.37
CA SER A 23 11.25 6.29 3.53
C SER A 23 11.09 4.80 3.86
N LEU A 24 9.84 4.30 3.90
CA LEU A 24 9.58 2.88 4.11
C LEU A 24 10.19 2.01 3.00
N GLU A 25 10.07 2.43 1.74
CA GLU A 25 10.66 1.71 0.59
C GLU A 25 12.18 1.63 0.71
N SER A 26 12.81 2.69 1.20
CA SER A 26 14.27 2.71 1.47
C SER A 26 14.66 1.67 2.52
N VAL A 27 13.89 1.57 3.61
CA VAL A 27 14.11 0.56 4.66
C VAL A 27 13.92 -0.86 4.11
N GLN A 28 12.89 -1.10 3.29
CA GLN A 28 12.69 -2.40 2.65
C GLN A 28 13.87 -2.73 1.72
N ASN A 29 14.32 -1.80 0.88
CA ASN A 29 15.41 -2.03 -0.07
C ASN A 29 16.73 -2.38 0.64
N ILE A 30 17.04 -1.71 1.74
CA ILE A 30 18.22 -2.03 2.57
C ILE A 30 18.09 -3.43 3.16
N THR A 31 16.92 -3.75 3.70
CA THR A 31 16.65 -5.06 4.34
C THR A 31 16.78 -6.21 3.32
N VAL A 32 16.16 -6.06 2.16
CA VAL A 32 16.21 -7.05 1.07
C VAL A 32 17.64 -7.25 0.59
N ARG A 33 18.40 -6.16 0.39
CA ARG A 33 19.81 -6.24 -0.03
C ARG A 33 20.66 -7.00 0.99
N ARG A 34 20.46 -6.74 2.29
CA ARG A 34 21.16 -7.44 3.37
C ARG A 34 20.84 -8.94 3.38
N ILE A 35 19.56 -9.30 3.22
CA ILE A 35 19.11 -10.70 3.20
C ILE A 35 19.71 -11.43 2.00
N ALA A 36 19.67 -10.83 0.82
CA ALA A 36 20.20 -11.41 -0.42
C ALA A 36 21.74 -11.35 -0.51
N ARG A 37 22.42 -10.74 0.48
CA ARG A 37 23.89 -10.51 0.49
C ARG A 37 24.40 -9.84 -0.80
N MET A 38 23.61 -8.94 -1.37
CA MET A 38 23.94 -8.30 -2.65
C MET A 38 24.85 -7.09 -2.45
N PRO A 39 25.89 -6.92 -3.29
CA PRO A 39 26.80 -5.79 -3.18
C PRO A 39 26.12 -4.47 -3.56
N TRP A 40 26.63 -3.34 -3.08
CA TRP A 40 25.98 -2.03 -3.16
C TRP A 40 25.74 -1.52 -4.60
N PHE A 41 26.59 -1.92 -5.56
CA PHE A 41 26.52 -1.49 -6.96
C PHE A 41 25.39 -2.15 -7.75
N ILE A 42 24.81 -3.25 -7.25
CA ILE A 42 23.64 -3.86 -7.89
C ILE A 42 22.44 -2.94 -7.73
N ARG A 43 21.73 -2.71 -8.84
CA ARG A 43 20.53 -1.88 -8.88
C ARG A 43 19.40 -2.53 -8.08
N LYS A 44 18.64 -1.72 -7.32
CA LYS A 44 17.53 -2.20 -6.49
C LYS A 44 16.41 -2.82 -7.33
N GLU A 45 16.26 -2.37 -8.57
CA GLU A 45 15.31 -2.90 -9.55
C GLU A 45 15.63 -4.35 -9.90
N ASN A 46 16.92 -4.67 -10.13
CA ASN A 46 17.37 -6.04 -10.43
C ASN A 46 17.14 -6.97 -9.24
N ILE A 47 17.55 -6.56 -8.04
CA ILE A 47 17.35 -7.36 -6.80
C ILE A 47 15.86 -7.67 -6.59
N ARG A 48 14.98 -6.71 -6.88
CA ARG A 48 13.53 -6.91 -6.78
C ARG A 48 12.99 -7.86 -7.84
N TRP A 49 13.47 -7.73 -9.08
CA TRP A 49 13.07 -8.62 -10.18
C TRP A 49 13.48 -10.06 -9.91
N ASP A 50 14.73 -10.27 -9.48
CA ASP A 50 15.28 -11.58 -9.16
C ASP A 50 14.53 -12.26 -7.99
N LEU A 51 14.00 -11.46 -7.06
CA LEU A 51 13.26 -11.94 -5.88
C LEU A 51 11.73 -11.92 -6.07
N ASP A 52 11.23 -11.52 -7.24
CA ASP A 52 9.81 -11.28 -7.53
C ASP A 52 9.10 -10.45 -6.44
N LEU A 53 9.78 -9.39 -5.96
CA LEU A 53 9.32 -8.57 -4.85
C LEU A 53 8.58 -7.31 -5.32
N PRO A 54 7.30 -7.14 -4.94
CA PRO A 54 6.58 -5.90 -5.22
C PRO A 54 7.11 -4.75 -4.36
N THR A 55 6.97 -3.52 -4.87
CA THR A 55 7.22 -2.31 -4.08
C THR A 55 6.24 -2.19 -2.92
N ILE A 56 6.60 -1.44 -1.87
CA ILE A 56 5.68 -1.14 -0.77
C ILE A 56 4.39 -0.53 -1.30
N ARG A 57 4.51 0.43 -2.23
CA ARG A 57 3.36 1.11 -2.81
C ARG A 57 2.41 0.13 -3.50
N GLU A 58 2.92 -0.79 -4.31
CA GLU A 58 2.10 -1.80 -5.01
C GLU A 58 1.46 -2.77 -4.04
N TYR A 59 2.23 -3.25 -3.07
CA TYR A 59 1.75 -4.14 -2.03
C TYR A 59 0.61 -3.49 -1.24
N TYR A 60 0.75 -2.22 -0.88
CA TYR A 60 -0.30 -1.46 -0.20
C TYR A 60 -1.51 -1.22 -1.08
N LYS A 61 -1.33 -0.88 -2.36
CA LYS A 61 -2.44 -0.79 -3.31
C LYS A 61 -3.22 -2.11 -3.37
N LYS A 62 -2.54 -3.26 -3.36
CA LYS A 62 -3.19 -4.59 -3.36
C LYS A 62 -4.01 -4.84 -2.09
N ILE A 63 -3.45 -4.54 -0.91
CA ILE A 63 -4.16 -4.69 0.37
C ILE A 63 -5.37 -3.75 0.42
N ALA A 64 -5.18 -2.48 0.09
CA ALA A 64 -6.24 -1.48 0.13
C ALA A 64 -7.39 -1.85 -0.83
N LYS A 65 -7.10 -2.30 -2.05
CA LYS A 65 -8.12 -2.82 -2.98
C LYS A 65 -8.90 -3.99 -2.37
N LYS A 66 -8.22 -4.95 -1.75
CA LYS A 66 -8.86 -6.10 -1.08
C LYS A 66 -9.75 -5.64 0.08
N PHE A 67 -9.30 -4.65 0.85
CA PHE A 67 -10.06 -4.06 1.96
C PHE A 67 -11.34 -3.38 1.48
N TYR A 68 -11.26 -2.46 0.50
CA TYR A 68 -12.46 -1.78 0.00
C TYR A 68 -13.42 -2.73 -0.72
N ARG A 69 -12.91 -3.72 -1.46
CA ARG A 69 -13.77 -4.76 -2.05
C ARG A 69 -14.55 -5.53 -0.97
N LYS A 70 -13.93 -5.80 0.18
CA LYS A 70 -14.62 -6.45 1.31
C LYS A 70 -15.68 -5.54 1.93
N ILE A 71 -15.42 -4.24 2.04
CA ILE A 71 -16.42 -3.27 2.50
C ILE A 71 -17.63 -3.28 1.56
N ASP A 72 -17.40 -3.17 0.25
CA ASP A 72 -18.48 -3.10 -0.74
C ASP A 72 -19.30 -4.40 -0.86
N THR A 73 -18.70 -5.56 -0.51
CA THR A 73 -19.38 -6.88 -0.55
C THR A 73 -19.92 -7.33 0.80
N SER A 74 -19.72 -6.53 1.86
CA SER A 74 -20.11 -6.94 3.20
C SER A 74 -21.62 -6.87 3.42
N THR A 75 -22.16 -7.85 4.15
CA THR A 75 -23.57 -7.91 4.56
C THR A 75 -23.82 -7.26 5.94
N ASN A 76 -22.78 -6.67 6.54
CA ASN A 76 -22.86 -6.10 7.88
C ASN A 76 -23.71 -4.83 7.87
N THR A 77 -24.78 -4.80 8.67
CA THR A 77 -25.73 -3.68 8.76
C THR A 77 -25.06 -2.36 9.15
N ALA A 78 -24.02 -2.38 9.99
CA ALA A 78 -23.27 -1.19 10.38
C ALA A 78 -22.39 -0.63 9.25
N ILE A 79 -22.01 -1.46 8.28
CA ILE A 79 -21.26 -1.02 7.10
C ILE A 79 -22.24 -0.50 6.04
N LEU A 80 -23.40 -1.16 5.90
CA LEU A 80 -24.47 -0.75 4.98
C LEU A 80 -25.11 0.59 5.37
N SER A 81 -25.10 0.95 6.65
CA SER A 81 -25.60 2.26 7.11
C SER A 81 -24.67 3.43 6.76
N ILE A 82 -23.43 3.17 6.33
CA ILE A 82 -22.50 4.21 5.89
C ILE A 82 -22.99 4.76 4.54
N PRO A 83 -23.06 6.10 4.36
CA PRO A 83 -23.53 6.69 3.12
C PRO A 83 -22.66 6.29 1.93
N THR A 84 -23.30 6.13 0.76
CA THR A 84 -22.64 5.76 -0.49
C THR A 84 -21.50 6.72 -0.82
N TYR A 85 -20.30 6.18 -0.96
CA TYR A 85 -19.08 6.95 -1.19
C TYR A 85 -18.68 6.89 -2.66
N ASP A 86 -18.71 8.03 -3.36
CA ASP A 86 -18.16 8.16 -4.71
C ASP A 86 -16.66 8.56 -4.68
N PRO A 87 -15.73 7.67 -5.07
CA PRO A 87 -14.29 7.98 -5.07
C PRO A 87 -13.87 8.98 -6.16
N ARG A 88 -14.69 9.24 -7.18
CA ARG A 88 -14.38 10.14 -8.29
C ARG A 88 -14.82 11.58 -8.04
N SER A 89 -15.68 11.80 -7.04
CA SER A 89 -16.12 13.14 -6.64
C SER A 89 -14.95 14.04 -6.24
N TYR A 90 -14.97 15.31 -6.69
CA TYR A 90 -13.94 16.30 -6.38
C TYR A 90 -13.71 16.46 -4.87
N ARG A 91 -14.79 16.41 -4.06
CA ARG A 91 -14.75 16.51 -2.59
C ARG A 91 -13.92 15.38 -1.95
N ASN A 92 -13.79 14.26 -2.63
CA ASN A 92 -13.17 13.04 -2.14
C ASN A 92 -11.73 12.83 -2.62
N ARG A 93 -11.18 13.76 -3.43
CA ARG A 93 -9.86 13.64 -4.07
C ARG A 93 -8.67 13.49 -3.11
N ARG A 94 -8.81 13.91 -1.85
CA ARG A 94 -7.78 13.81 -0.78
C ARG A 94 -7.88 12.53 0.05
N ARG A 95 -8.91 11.71 -0.17
CA ARG A 95 -9.16 10.51 0.63
C ARG A 95 -8.32 9.32 0.12
N PRO A 96 -7.99 8.34 0.98
CA PRO A 96 -7.16 7.21 0.61
C PRO A 96 -7.77 6.35 -0.51
N ARG A 97 -9.10 6.17 -0.50
CA ARG A 97 -9.82 5.41 -1.53
C ARG A 97 -9.71 6.08 -2.91
N ALA A 98 -9.71 7.41 -3.00
CA ALA A 98 -9.52 8.11 -4.27
C ALA A 98 -8.11 7.92 -4.84
N ALA A 99 -7.09 7.75 -4.00
CA ALA A 99 -5.72 7.49 -4.43
C ALA A 99 -5.53 6.09 -5.07
N LEU A 100 -6.50 5.19 -4.96
CA LEU A 100 -6.52 3.92 -5.72
C LEU A 100 -6.96 4.09 -7.19
N HIS A 101 -7.69 5.17 -7.47
CA HIS A 101 -8.24 5.46 -8.79
C HIS A 101 -7.42 6.53 -9.54
N ARG A 102 -6.30 6.97 -8.96
CA ARG A 102 -5.23 7.72 -9.64
C ARG A 102 -4.14 6.78 -10.14
#